data_AF-A0A820WF03-F1
#
_entry.id   AF-A0A820WF03-F1
#
_cell.length_a   1.000
_cell.length_b   1.000
_cell.length_c   1.000
_cell.angle_alpha   90.00
_cell.angle_beta   90.00
_cell.angle_gamma   90.00
#
_symmetry.space_group_name_H-M   'P 1'
#
loop_
_entity.id
_entity.type
_entity.pdbx_description
1 polymer ?
#
loop_
_entity_poly.entity_id
_entity_poly.type
_entity_poly.pdbx_seq_one_letter_code
_entity_poly.pdbx_strand_id
1 'polypeptide(L)'
;MKLDLSLKYPENICVAQEIFDQIESLSVLERTIPELKKSKEAMIKRFLEYVQATFDRIQVALSLQDINVYQMKKELKNLEQIKQEYENQHPASMFLRKQNFSDISQLNAKLEELKQSHTSECAEAKIEQGKIESQLTELRSINDKYDDLCLSTGEQDECKQNKKTNAQADNYLISTKYSNIDNVREAIIRNETFRVDLLQTLKEQRTKYE
;
A
#
# COMPACT_ATOMS: atom_id res chain seq x y z
N MET A 1 11.39 61.49 20.50
CA MET A 1 11.13 60.05 20.73
C MET A 1 11.01 59.43 19.34
N LYS A 2 11.96 58.60 18.91
CA LYS A 2 11.99 58.04 17.54
C LYS A 2 11.22 56.71 17.56
N LEU A 3 10.08 56.64 16.87
CA LEU A 3 9.39 55.37 16.63
C LEU A 3 10.15 54.60 15.54
N ASP A 4 10.67 53.43 15.87
CA ASP A 4 11.23 52.49 14.89
C ASP A 4 10.10 51.57 14.40
N LEU A 5 9.76 51.68 13.11
CA LEU A 5 8.60 51.04 12.48
C LEU A 5 9.04 50.00 11.44
N SER A 6 10.04 49.18 11.76
CA SER A 6 10.49 48.09 10.90
C SER A 6 9.49 46.93 10.85
N LEU A 7 8.36 47.10 10.16
CA LEU A 7 7.36 46.03 9.91
C LEU A 7 7.03 45.90 8.42
N LYS A 8 6.77 44.66 8.01
CA LYS A 8 6.70 44.12 6.62
C LYS A 8 5.68 44.75 5.64
N TYR A 9 4.99 45.83 6.01
CA TYR A 9 4.08 46.58 5.13
C TYR A 9 4.51 48.05 5.09
N PRO A 10 5.48 48.40 4.23
CA PRO A 10 6.12 49.71 4.25
C PRO A 10 5.15 50.83 3.91
N GLU A 11 4.18 50.61 3.02
CA GLU A 11 3.34 51.69 2.48
C GLU A 11 2.46 52.37 3.54
N ASN A 12 1.72 51.61 4.37
CA ASN A 12 0.89 52.19 5.42
C ASN A 12 1.71 52.84 6.55
N ILE A 13 2.91 52.31 6.79
CA ILE A 13 3.87 52.86 7.76
C ILE A 13 4.47 54.16 7.23
N CYS A 14 4.80 54.22 5.94
CA CYS A 14 5.27 55.43 5.27
C CYS A 14 4.18 56.51 5.30
N VAL A 15 2.93 56.18 4.98
CA VAL A 15 1.81 57.14 5.05
C VAL A 15 1.61 57.65 6.48
N ALA A 16 1.72 56.78 7.49
CA ALA A 16 1.67 57.18 8.89
C ALA A 16 2.82 58.12 9.28
N GLN A 17 4.04 57.86 8.78
CA GLN A 17 5.20 58.73 8.97
C GLN A 17 5.01 60.08 8.29
N GLU A 18 4.52 60.11 7.05
CA GLU A 18 4.23 61.34 6.32
C GLU A 18 3.20 62.22 7.03
N ILE A 19 2.14 61.61 7.59
CA ILE A 19 1.14 62.33 8.40
C ILE A 19 1.80 62.90 9.67
N PHE A 20 2.67 62.13 10.31
CA PHE A 20 3.35 62.57 11.53
C PHE A 20 4.30 63.74 11.24
N ASP A 21 5.09 63.64 10.17
CA ASP A 21 6.01 64.70 9.73
C ASP A 21 5.26 65.98 9.36
N GLN A 22 4.09 65.86 8.72
CA GLN A 22 3.22 67.00 8.45
C GLN A 22 2.69 67.66 9.73
N ILE A 23 2.24 66.87 10.71
CA ILE A 23 1.79 67.39 12.01
C ILE A 23 2.95 68.08 12.75
N GLU A 24 4.17 67.52 12.66
CA GLU A 24 5.35 68.10 13.28
C GLU A 24 5.80 69.40 12.59
N SER A 25 5.65 69.51 11.27
CA SER A 25 5.96 70.72 10.50
C SER A 25 5.14 71.95 10.94
N LEU A 26 3.93 71.73 11.50
CA LEU A 26 3.08 72.80 12.04
C LEU A 26 3.65 73.45 13.30
N SER A 27 4.68 72.86 13.93
CA SER A 27 5.35 73.41 15.11
C SER A 27 5.92 74.81 14.90
N VAL A 28 6.28 75.17 13.67
CA VAL A 28 6.80 76.50 13.32
C VAL A 28 5.79 77.62 13.61
N LEU A 29 4.49 77.30 13.51
CA LEU A 29 3.40 78.25 13.72
C LEU A 29 2.99 78.40 15.19
N GLU A 30 3.50 77.54 16.09
CA GLU A 30 3.12 77.53 17.52
C GLU A 30 3.57 78.79 18.26
N ARG A 31 4.58 79.50 17.75
CA ARG A 31 5.02 80.79 18.31
C ARG A 31 4.01 81.90 18.05
N THR A 32 3.19 81.76 17.01
CA THR A 32 2.22 82.77 16.56
C THR A 32 0.80 82.41 17.00
N ILE A 33 0.48 81.12 17.12
CA ILE A 33 -0.83 80.61 17.55
C ILE A 33 -0.61 79.56 18.66
N PRO A 34 -0.59 79.96 19.94
CA PRO A 34 -0.31 79.07 21.07
C PRO A 34 -1.32 77.92 21.23
N GLU A 35 -2.57 78.10 20.79
CA GLU A 35 -3.63 77.09 20.81
C GLU A 35 -3.30 75.90 19.91
N LEU A 36 -2.47 76.11 18.89
CA LEU A 36 -2.04 75.07 17.96
C LEU A 36 -1.24 73.98 18.67
N LYS A 37 -0.44 74.35 19.68
CA LYS A 37 0.34 73.40 20.47
C LYS A 37 -0.56 72.38 21.18
N LYS A 38 -1.62 72.85 21.83
CA LYS A 38 -2.60 71.96 22.51
C LYS A 38 -3.33 71.06 21.51
N SER A 39 -3.72 71.61 20.36
CA SER A 39 -4.38 70.83 19.30
C SER A 39 -3.47 69.75 18.73
N LYS A 40 -2.20 70.08 18.47
CA LYS A 40 -1.16 69.16 17.98
C LYS A 40 -0.91 68.02 18.97
N GLU A 41 -0.70 68.35 20.24
CA GLU A 41 -0.50 67.35 21.30
C GLU A 41 -1.70 66.41 21.42
N ALA A 42 -2.93 66.94 21.33
CA ALA A 42 -4.15 66.12 21.35
C ALA A 42 -4.27 65.20 20.12
N MET A 43 -3.90 65.69 18.94
CA MET A 43 -3.91 64.91 17.69
C MET A 43 -2.89 63.78 17.74
N ILE A 44 -1.65 64.07 18.15
CA ILE A 44 -0.58 63.08 18.34
C ILE A 44 -1.02 62.02 19.34
N LYS A 45 -1.58 62.43 20.48
CA LYS A 45 -2.04 61.51 21.52
C LYS A 45 -3.10 60.55 20.98
N ARG A 46 -4.13 61.05 20.30
CA ARG A 46 -5.18 60.23 19.69
C ARG A 46 -4.64 59.26 18.65
N PHE A 47 -3.68 59.72 17.85
CA PHE A 47 -3.05 58.87 16.84
C PHE A 47 -2.27 57.72 17.49
N LEU A 48 -1.48 58.01 18.52
CA LEU A 48 -0.73 56.99 19.27
C LEU A 48 -1.67 55.99 19.96
N GLU A 49 -2.75 56.47 20.58
CA GLU A 49 -3.77 55.61 21.21
C GLU A 49 -4.41 54.66 20.18
N TYR A 50 -4.72 55.16 18.98
CA TYR A 50 -5.29 54.34 17.90
C TYR A 50 -4.31 53.29 17.37
N VAL A 51 -3.05 53.68 17.16
CA VAL A 51 -1.98 52.78 16.70
C VAL A 51 -1.75 51.68 17.74
N GLN A 52 -1.64 52.03 19.03
CA GLN A 52 -1.45 51.07 20.11
C GLN A 52 -2.62 50.09 20.21
N ALA A 53 -3.86 50.57 20.18
CA ALA A 53 -5.04 49.70 20.24
C ALA A 53 -5.10 48.71 19.06
N THR A 54 -4.62 49.12 17.89
CA THR A 54 -4.51 48.26 16.71
C THR A 54 -3.44 47.19 16.91
N PHE A 55 -2.27 47.56 17.43
CA PHE A 55 -1.20 46.59 17.75
C PHE A 55 -1.64 45.57 18.81
N ASP A 56 -2.32 46.01 19.88
CA ASP A 56 -2.82 45.12 20.92
C ASP A 56 -3.80 44.09 20.35
N ARG A 57 -4.69 44.50 19.44
CA ARG A 57 -5.62 43.58 18.75
C ARG A 57 -4.89 42.56 17.88
N ILE A 58 -3.88 42.99 17.14
CA ILE A 58 -3.05 42.10 16.32
C ILE A 58 -2.33 41.08 17.21
N GLN A 59 -1.75 41.53 18.32
CA GLN A 59 -1.05 40.65 19.26
C GLN A 59 -1.99 39.59 19.87
N VAL A 60 -3.21 39.98 20.27
CA VAL A 60 -4.23 39.04 20.76
C VAL A 60 -4.60 38.03 19.67
N ALA A 61 -4.82 38.49 18.44
CA ALA A 61 -5.17 37.60 17.32
C ALA A 61 -4.06 36.58 17.02
N LEU A 62 -2.79 37.02 17.00
CA LEU A 62 -1.64 36.12 16.82
C LEU A 62 -1.51 35.13 17.98
N SER A 63 -1.69 35.58 19.22
CA SER A 63 -1.64 34.71 20.40
C SER A 63 -2.74 33.63 20.35
N LEU A 64 -3.95 33.99 19.89
CA LEU A 64 -5.04 33.04 19.69
C LEU A 64 -4.72 32.05 18.56
N GLN A 65 -4.10 32.51 17.47
CA GLN A 65 -3.63 31.63 16.40
C GLN A 65 -2.60 30.62 16.92
N ASP A 66 -1.63 31.06 17.74
CA ASP A 66 -0.62 30.16 18.32
C ASP A 66 -1.24 29.09 19.22
N ILE A 67 -2.23 29.47 20.06
CA ILE A 67 -2.97 28.52 20.90
C ILE A 67 -3.71 27.49 20.03
N ASN A 68 -4.39 27.93 18.97
CA ASN A 68 -5.10 27.03 18.07
C ASN A 68 -4.14 26.07 17.34
N VAL A 69 -3.00 26.58 16.85
CA VAL A 69 -1.97 25.76 16.20
C VAL A 69 -1.41 24.72 17.19
N TYR A 70 -1.18 25.10 18.44
CA TYR A 70 -0.75 24.17 19.48
C TYR A 70 -1.80 23.07 19.75
N GLN A 71 -3.08 23.44 19.85
CA GLN A 71 -4.16 22.47 20.04
C GLN A 71 -4.27 21.50 18.86
N MET A 72 -4.23 21.99 17.62
CA MET A 72 -4.26 21.15 16.42
C MET A 72 -3.08 20.17 16.38
N LYS A 73 -1.87 20.60 16.76
CA LYS A 73 -0.71 19.70 16.86
C LYS A 73 -0.92 18.59 17.89
N LYS A 74 -1.56 18.91 19.02
CA LYS A 74 -1.89 17.93 20.07
C LYS A 74 -2.92 16.92 19.56
N GLU A 75 -3.97 17.38 18.88
CA GLU A 75 -4.99 16.50 18.29
C GLU A 75 -4.41 15.56 17.22
N LEU A 76 -3.52 16.07 16.36
CA LEU A 76 -2.83 15.26 15.35
C LEU A 76 -2.04 14.13 15.98
N LYS A 77 -1.30 14.41 17.06
CA LYS A 77 -0.56 13.39 17.82
C LYS A 77 -1.48 12.34 18.43
N ASN A 78 -2.64 12.75 18.96
CA ASN A 78 -3.62 11.81 19.51
C ASN A 78 -4.22 10.91 18.42
N LEU A 79 -4.53 11.46 17.25
CA LEU A 79 -5.04 10.68 16.11
C LEU A 79 -4.00 9.67 15.60
N GLU A 80 -2.73 10.04 15.60
CA GLU A 80 -1.64 9.13 15.24
C GLU A 80 -1.52 7.96 16.22
N GLN A 81 -1.67 8.22 17.52
CA GLN A 81 -1.73 7.17 18.54
C GLN A 81 -2.94 6.23 18.34
N ILE A 82 -4.13 6.78 18.14
CA ILE A 82 -5.35 5.99 17.87
C ILE A 82 -5.16 5.13 16.62
N LYS A 83 -4.59 5.68 15.56
CA LYS A 83 -4.31 4.94 14.33
C LYS A 83 -3.37 3.75 14.61
N GLN A 84 -2.29 3.97 15.36
CA GLN A 84 -1.36 2.89 15.72
C GLN A 84 -2.02 1.83 16.61
N GLU A 85 -2.82 2.24 17.59
CA GLU A 85 -3.59 1.31 18.44
C GLU A 85 -4.56 0.48 17.61
N TYR A 86 -5.30 1.12 16.70
CA TYR A 86 -6.19 0.44 15.77
C TYR A 86 -5.43 -0.55 14.89
N GLU A 87 -4.33 -0.15 14.25
CA GLU A 87 -3.50 -1.05 13.43
C GLU A 87 -2.94 -2.23 14.23
N ASN A 88 -2.66 -2.04 15.52
CA ASN A 88 -2.21 -3.10 16.42
C ASN A 88 -3.33 -4.05 16.84
N GLN A 89 -4.55 -3.55 17.02
CA GLN A 89 -5.71 -4.35 17.45
C GLN A 89 -6.53 -4.92 16.29
N HIS A 90 -6.35 -4.38 15.08
CA HIS A 90 -7.15 -4.75 13.93
C HIS A 90 -7.04 -6.26 13.65
N PRO A 91 -8.15 -7.02 13.60
CA PRO A 91 -8.12 -8.48 13.49
C PRO A 91 -7.28 -8.99 12.33
N ALA A 92 -7.33 -8.32 11.17
CA ALA A 92 -6.53 -8.71 10.00
C ALA A 92 -5.03 -8.50 10.22
N SER A 93 -4.63 -7.41 10.90
CA SER A 93 -3.22 -7.12 11.22
C SER A 93 -2.69 -8.14 12.23
N MET A 94 -3.48 -8.43 13.27
CA MET A 94 -3.17 -9.49 14.24
C MET A 94 -3.02 -10.85 13.56
N PHE A 95 -3.90 -11.19 12.62
CA PHE A 95 -3.81 -12.44 11.87
C PHE A 95 -2.57 -12.49 10.97
N LEU A 96 -2.25 -11.41 10.25
CA LEU A 96 -1.03 -11.29 9.45
C LEU A 96 0.23 -11.52 10.29
N ARG A 97 0.31 -10.89 11.47
CA ARG A 97 1.44 -11.07 12.40
C ARG A 97 1.56 -12.50 12.91
N LYS A 98 0.44 -13.19 13.21
CA LYS A 98 0.45 -14.62 13.56
C LYS A 98 0.99 -15.50 12.44
N GLN A 99 0.83 -15.08 11.19
CA GLN A 99 1.36 -15.75 10.01
C GLN A 99 2.77 -15.28 9.63
N ASN A 100 3.45 -14.55 10.53
CA ASN A 100 4.79 -13.96 10.34
C ASN A 100 4.90 -12.93 9.21
N PHE A 101 3.81 -12.21 8.90
CA PHE A 101 3.85 -11.04 8.01
C PHE A 101 3.70 -9.75 8.82
N SER A 102 4.56 -8.76 8.55
CA SER A 102 4.47 -7.45 9.22
C SER A 102 3.27 -6.64 8.75
N ASP A 103 2.93 -6.77 7.47
CA ASP A 103 1.89 -5.99 6.80
C ASP A 103 1.36 -6.72 5.56
N ILE A 104 0.34 -6.14 4.93
CA ILE A 104 -0.29 -6.70 3.74
C ILE A 104 0.60 -6.68 2.50
N SER A 105 1.59 -5.79 2.44
CA SER A 105 2.52 -5.70 1.33
C SER A 105 3.45 -6.91 1.30
N GLN A 106 3.94 -7.35 2.47
CA GLN A 106 4.72 -8.58 2.59
C GLN A 106 3.92 -9.82 2.19
N LEU A 107 2.65 -9.91 2.61
CA LEU A 107 1.79 -11.01 2.20
C LEU A 107 1.61 -11.03 0.67
N ASN A 108 1.34 -9.87 0.06
CA ASN A 108 1.16 -9.75 -1.39
C ASN A 108 2.44 -10.12 -2.15
N ALA A 109 3.62 -9.70 -1.68
CA ALA A 109 4.89 -10.07 -2.28
C ALA A 109 5.10 -11.59 -2.28
N LYS A 110 4.82 -12.26 -1.16
CA LYS A 110 4.95 -13.72 -1.05
C LYS A 110 3.89 -14.47 -1.89
N LEU A 111 2.69 -13.90 -2.04
CA LEU A 111 1.68 -14.45 -2.94
C LEU A 111 2.13 -14.39 -4.40
N GLU A 112 2.75 -13.29 -4.82
CA GLU A 112 3.29 -13.17 -6.17
C GLU A 112 4.48 -14.11 -6.41
N GLU A 113 5.35 -14.28 -5.42
CA GLU A 113 6.45 -15.25 -5.47
C GLU A 113 5.93 -16.69 -5.64
N LEU A 114 4.92 -17.09 -4.84
CA LEU A 114 4.30 -18.41 -4.95
C LEU A 114 3.61 -18.63 -6.29
N LYS A 115 2.92 -17.61 -6.83
CA LYS A 115 2.32 -17.69 -8.17
C LYS A 115 3.39 -17.94 -9.24
N GLN A 116 4.50 -17.22 -9.18
CA GLN A 116 5.60 -17.38 -10.13
C GLN A 116 6.24 -18.77 -10.04
N SER A 117 6.49 -19.27 -8.83
CA SER A 117 7.00 -20.64 -8.62
C SER A 117 6.06 -21.67 -9.24
N HIS A 118 4.76 -21.59 -8.91
CA HIS A 118 3.77 -22.53 -9.43
C HIS A 118 3.63 -22.47 -10.95
N THR A 119 3.71 -21.29 -11.57
CA THR A 119 3.69 -21.19 -13.04
C THR A 119 4.92 -21.82 -13.67
N SER A 120 6.09 -21.72 -13.02
CA SER A 120 7.34 -22.31 -13.50
C SER A 120 7.30 -23.84 -13.37
N GLU A 121 6.90 -24.35 -12.20
CA GLU A 121 6.71 -25.78 -11.95
C GLU A 121 5.69 -26.40 -12.91
N CYS A 122 4.57 -25.72 -13.17
CA CYS A 122 3.59 -26.17 -14.18
C CYS A 122 4.16 -26.17 -15.61
N ALA A 123 5.01 -25.21 -15.95
CA ALA A 123 5.66 -25.17 -17.26
C ALA A 123 6.66 -26.32 -17.42
N GLU A 124 7.45 -26.60 -16.39
CA GLU A 124 8.39 -27.71 -16.37
C GLU A 124 7.67 -29.07 -16.45
N ALA A 125 6.60 -29.25 -15.67
CA ALA A 125 5.78 -30.47 -15.73
C ALA A 125 5.18 -30.71 -17.13
N LYS A 126 4.74 -29.65 -17.82
CA LYS A 126 4.25 -29.75 -19.21
C LYS A 126 5.35 -30.15 -20.19
N ILE A 127 6.56 -29.61 -20.03
CA ILE A 127 7.71 -29.97 -20.86
C ILE A 127 8.06 -31.44 -20.65
N GLU A 128 8.07 -31.90 -19.41
CA GLU A 128 8.39 -33.29 -19.08
C GLU A 128 7.31 -34.25 -19.57
N GLN A 129 6.04 -33.89 -19.44
CA GLN A 129 4.92 -34.64 -20.02
C GLN A 129 5.04 -34.74 -21.54
N GLY A 130 5.37 -33.64 -22.22
CA GLY A 130 5.59 -33.64 -23.67
C GLY A 130 6.73 -34.57 -24.12
N LYS A 131 7.82 -34.66 -23.35
CA LYS A 131 8.92 -35.61 -23.59
C LYS A 131 8.48 -37.06 -23.39
N ILE A 132 7.68 -37.33 -22.37
CA ILE A 132 7.13 -38.67 -22.12
C ILE A 132 6.20 -39.09 -23.26
N GLU A 133 5.34 -38.18 -23.72
CA GLU A 133 4.42 -38.43 -24.85
C GLU A 133 5.18 -38.68 -26.16
N SER A 134 6.27 -37.94 -26.43
CA SER A 134 7.10 -38.18 -27.62
C SER A 134 7.78 -39.56 -27.57
N GLN A 135 8.36 -39.92 -26.43
CA GLN A 135 8.99 -41.24 -26.24
C GLN A 135 7.98 -42.38 -26.37
N LEU A 136 6.77 -42.22 -25.82
CA LEU A 136 5.69 -43.21 -25.97
C LEU A 136 5.26 -43.36 -27.44
N THR A 137 5.25 -42.27 -28.20
CA THR A 137 4.90 -42.29 -29.63
C THR A 137 5.97 -43.00 -30.45
N GLU A 138 7.25 -42.77 -30.15
CA GLU A 138 8.37 -43.51 -30.77
C GLU A 138 8.30 -45.01 -30.45
N LEU A 139 8.07 -45.37 -29.19
CA LEU A 139 7.93 -46.77 -28.79
C LEU A 139 6.74 -47.46 -29.48
N ARG A 140 5.60 -46.79 -29.60
CA ARG A 140 4.46 -47.31 -30.38
C ARG A 140 4.83 -47.54 -31.84
N SER A 141 5.51 -46.58 -32.48
CA SER A 141 5.96 -46.74 -33.87
C SER A 141 6.93 -47.92 -34.06
N ILE A 142 7.81 -48.18 -33.09
CA ILE A 142 8.69 -49.36 -33.10
C ILE A 142 7.86 -50.63 -32.97
N ASN A 143 6.90 -50.66 -32.05
CA ASN A 143 6.05 -51.82 -31.84
C ASN A 143 5.18 -52.12 -33.07
N ASP A 144 4.60 -51.10 -33.70
CA ASP A 144 3.81 -51.24 -34.92
C ASP A 144 4.65 -51.83 -36.07
N LYS A 145 5.89 -51.35 -36.25
CA LYS A 145 6.84 -51.90 -37.23
C LYS A 145 7.22 -53.35 -36.94
N TYR A 146 7.31 -53.73 -35.66
CA TYR A 146 7.61 -55.10 -35.25
C TYR A 146 6.42 -56.04 -35.51
N ASP A 147 5.20 -55.60 -35.19
CA ASP A 147 3.97 -56.35 -35.49
C ASP A 147 3.79 -56.53 -37.01
N ASP A 148 4.07 -55.50 -37.82
CA ASP A 148 4.09 -55.60 -39.29
C ASP A 148 5.16 -56.60 -39.78
N LEU A 149 6.32 -56.65 -39.13
CA LEU A 149 7.38 -57.62 -39.45
C LEU A 149 6.95 -59.06 -39.12
N CYS A 150 6.40 -59.33 -37.92
CA CYS A 150 5.88 -60.66 -37.52
C CYS A 150 4.74 -61.12 -38.45
N LEU A 151 3.94 -60.20 -39.00
CA LEU A 151 2.91 -60.52 -40.00
C LEU A 151 3.48 -60.81 -41.40
N SER A 152 4.63 -60.23 -41.76
CA SER A 152 5.27 -60.41 -43.06
C SER A 152 6.14 -61.68 -43.18
N THR A 153 6.72 -62.17 -42.07
CA THR A 153 7.62 -63.34 -42.07
C THR A 153 6.92 -64.67 -41.81
N GLY A 154 5.63 -64.68 -41.47
CA GLY A 154 4.83 -65.92 -41.32
C GLY A 154 5.09 -66.73 -40.04
N GLU A 155 5.94 -66.26 -39.12
CA GLU A 155 6.27 -66.93 -37.86
C GLU A 155 5.24 -66.57 -36.75
N GLN A 156 4.02 -67.11 -36.85
CA GLN A 156 2.91 -66.75 -35.94
C GLN A 156 2.94 -67.43 -34.55
N ASP A 157 3.74 -68.47 -34.33
CA ASP A 157 3.66 -69.28 -33.10
C ASP A 157 4.72 -68.93 -32.03
N GLU A 158 5.92 -68.46 -32.39
CA GLU A 158 6.90 -67.99 -31.38
C GLU A 158 6.58 -66.57 -30.84
N CYS A 159 5.96 -65.72 -31.66
CA CYS A 159 5.63 -64.32 -31.33
C CYS A 159 4.52 -64.24 -30.22
N LYS A 160 3.72 -65.30 -30.01
CA LYS A 160 2.65 -65.37 -28.97
C LYS A 160 3.16 -65.66 -27.54
N GLN A 161 4.29 -66.36 -27.40
CA GLN A 161 4.83 -66.72 -26.08
C GLN A 161 5.51 -65.51 -25.41
N ASN A 162 6.18 -64.65 -26.18
CA ASN A 162 6.78 -63.41 -25.67
C ASN A 162 5.75 -62.33 -25.28
N LYS A 163 4.55 -62.31 -25.90
CA LYS A 163 3.48 -61.36 -25.53
C LYS A 163 2.92 -61.58 -24.12
N LYS A 164 2.93 -62.81 -23.58
CA LYS A 164 2.46 -63.09 -22.20
C LYS A 164 3.43 -62.58 -21.14
N THR A 165 4.73 -62.68 -21.38
CA THR A 165 5.77 -62.28 -20.41
C THR A 165 5.89 -60.75 -20.32
N ASN A 166 5.73 -60.03 -21.44
CA ASN A 166 5.76 -58.56 -21.45
C ASN A 166 4.49 -57.91 -20.86
N ALA A 167 3.29 -58.51 -21.04
CA ALA A 167 2.06 -57.99 -20.45
C ALA A 167 2.09 -57.94 -18.91
N GLN A 168 2.92 -58.79 -18.27
CA GLN A 168 3.08 -58.83 -16.82
C GLN A 168 4.07 -57.78 -16.30
N ALA A 169 5.06 -57.38 -17.11
CA ALA A 169 5.96 -56.26 -16.83
C ALA A 169 5.28 -54.90 -17.09
N ASP A 170 4.49 -54.79 -18.15
CA ASP A 170 3.73 -53.58 -18.48
C ASP A 170 2.66 -53.28 -17.42
N ASN A 171 1.99 -54.31 -16.86
CA ASN A 171 1.04 -54.12 -15.76
C ASN A 171 1.70 -53.57 -14.48
N TYR A 172 2.96 -53.91 -14.20
CA TYR A 172 3.69 -53.39 -13.03
C TYR A 172 4.12 -51.93 -13.22
N LEU A 173 4.52 -51.55 -14.44
CA LEU A 173 4.93 -50.18 -14.77
C LEU A 173 3.73 -49.24 -14.92
N ILE A 174 2.59 -49.74 -15.40
CA ILE A 174 1.32 -49.02 -15.46
C ILE A 174 0.75 -48.85 -14.03
N SER A 175 0.71 -49.91 -13.21
CA SER A 175 0.23 -49.84 -11.83
C SER A 175 0.99 -48.83 -10.95
N THR A 176 2.30 -48.69 -11.14
CA THR A 176 3.14 -47.72 -10.39
C THR A 176 3.04 -46.28 -10.91
N LYS A 177 2.70 -46.07 -12.19
CA LYS A 177 2.44 -44.73 -12.72
C LYS A 177 1.02 -44.22 -12.39
N TYR A 178 0.01 -45.10 -12.41
CA TYR A 178 -1.36 -44.71 -12.06
C TYR A 178 -1.51 -44.41 -10.57
N SER A 179 -0.81 -45.12 -9.67
CA SER A 179 -0.80 -44.78 -8.24
C SER A 179 -0.23 -43.37 -7.97
N ASN A 180 0.71 -42.92 -8.79
CA ASN A 180 1.29 -41.57 -8.68
C ASN A 180 0.31 -40.49 -9.18
N ILE A 181 -0.47 -40.77 -10.23
CA ILE A 181 -1.51 -39.86 -10.73
C ILE A 181 -2.70 -39.78 -9.76
N ASP A 182 -3.10 -40.90 -9.15
CA ASP A 182 -4.17 -40.91 -8.14
C ASP A 182 -3.74 -40.16 -6.87
N ASN A 183 -2.48 -40.28 -6.44
CA ASN A 183 -1.93 -39.49 -5.34
C ASN A 183 -1.92 -37.98 -5.66
N VAL A 184 -1.58 -37.60 -6.90
CA VAL A 184 -1.63 -36.20 -7.34
C VAL A 184 -3.07 -35.70 -7.42
N ARG A 185 -4.02 -36.50 -7.91
CA ARG A 185 -5.45 -36.16 -7.93
C ARG A 185 -6.01 -35.98 -6.52
N GLU A 186 -5.68 -36.87 -5.58
CA GLU A 186 -6.09 -36.70 -4.18
C GLU A 186 -5.49 -35.46 -3.53
N ALA A 187 -4.26 -35.08 -3.89
CA ALA A 187 -3.63 -33.86 -3.39
C ALA A 187 -4.34 -32.61 -3.93
N ILE A 188 -4.73 -32.59 -5.21
CA ILE A 188 -5.49 -31.51 -5.83
C ILE A 188 -6.88 -31.37 -5.18
N ILE A 189 -7.60 -32.48 -5.03
CA ILE A 189 -8.93 -32.49 -4.39
C ILE A 189 -8.85 -32.00 -2.94
N ARG A 190 -7.84 -32.42 -2.17
CA ARG A 190 -7.61 -31.92 -0.80
C ARG A 190 -7.36 -30.42 -0.77
N ASN A 191 -6.59 -29.89 -1.72
CA ASN A 191 -6.29 -28.47 -1.81
C ASN A 191 -7.53 -27.64 -2.20
N GLU A 192 -8.34 -28.13 -3.14
CA GLU A 192 -9.60 -27.49 -3.51
C GLU A 192 -10.63 -27.52 -2.39
N THR A 193 -10.72 -28.62 -1.64
CA THR A 193 -11.59 -28.73 -0.45
C THR A 193 -11.16 -27.74 0.62
N PHE A 194 -9.85 -27.64 0.90
CA PHE A 194 -9.30 -26.65 1.83
C PHE A 194 -9.61 -25.20 1.39
N ARG A 195 -9.51 -24.91 0.09
CA ARG A 195 -9.86 -23.58 -0.45
C ARG A 195 -11.33 -23.24 -0.27
N VAL A 196 -12.23 -24.20 -0.48
CA VAL A 196 -13.68 -24.02 -0.30
C VAL A 196 -14.01 -23.78 1.17
N ASP A 197 -13.44 -24.56 2.09
CA ASP A 197 -13.64 -24.39 3.53
C ASP A 197 -13.12 -23.03 4.03
N LEU A 198 -11.97 -22.59 3.52
CA LEU A 198 -11.41 -21.27 3.85
C LEU A 198 -12.34 -20.14 3.40
N LEU A 199 -12.86 -20.22 2.17
CA LEU A 199 -13.80 -19.23 1.63
C LEU A 199 -15.15 -19.22 2.37
N GLN A 200 -15.62 -20.40 2.78
CA GLN A 200 -16.84 -20.53 3.58
C GLN A 200 -16.65 -19.90 4.98
N THR A 201 -15.51 -20.17 5.62
CA THR A 201 -15.17 -19.59 6.93
C THR A 201 -15.05 -18.07 6.86
N LEU A 202 -14.46 -17.53 5.79
CA LEU A 202 -14.38 -16.08 5.57
C LEU A 202 -15.75 -15.45 5.34
N LYS A 203 -16.68 -16.14 4.65
CA LYS A 203 -18.07 -15.67 4.51
C LYS A 203 -18.83 -15.66 5.82
N GLU A 204 -18.68 -16.69 6.65
CA GLU A 204 -19.33 -16.80 7.96
C GLU A 204 -18.80 -15.77 8.97
N GLN A 205 -17.51 -15.42 8.87
CA GLN A 205 -16.99 -14.30 9.66
C GLN A 205 -17.57 -12.97 9.19
N ARG A 206 -17.73 -12.77 7.88
CA ARG A 206 -18.31 -11.53 7.36
C ARG A 206 -19.75 -11.31 7.82
N THR A 207 -20.59 -12.35 7.83
CA THR A 207 -21.99 -12.23 8.28
C THR A 207 -22.17 -12.10 9.79
N LYS A 208 -21.13 -12.34 10.60
CA LYS A 208 -21.16 -12.13 12.06
C LYS A 208 -20.84 -10.69 12.48
N TYR A 209 -20.33 -9.87 11.57
CA TYR A 209 -19.86 -8.51 11.86
C TYR A 209 -20.50 -7.43 10.98
N GLU A 210 -21.53 -7.80 10.20
CA GLU A 210 -22.54 -6.88 9.61
C GLU A 210 -23.79 -6.88 10.50
#